data_AF-A0A6B3CLQ0-F1
#
_entry.id   AF-A0A6B3CLQ0-F1
#
_cell.length_a   1.000
_cell.length_b   1.000
_cell.length_c   1.000
_cell.angle_alpha   90.00
_cell.angle_beta   90.00
_cell.angle_gamma   90.00
#
_symmetry.space_group_name_H-M   'P 1'
#
loop_
_entity.id
_entity.type
_entity.pdbx_description
1 polymer ?
#
loop_
_entity_poly.entity_id
_entity_poly.type
_entity_poly.pdbx_seq_one_letter_code
_entity_poly.pdbx_strand_id
1 'polypeptide(L)'
;RLTTRAEHVYETYWLPVQDSLSNDELEQLMWLQLVLDGDDRVRRQDLYAAQQKRFEGPKTGEAEIEAYIRELHRHSALFRRLLHPDEEPD
;
A
#
# COMPACT_ATOMS: atom_id res chain seq x y z
N ARG A 1 -5.99 5.36 -13.56
CA ARG A 1 -5.12 6.56 -13.64
C ARG A 1 -5.67 7.64 -12.75
N LEU A 2 -4.84 8.35 -11.97
CA LEU A 2 -5.24 9.52 -11.17
C LEU A 2 -4.97 10.80 -11.99
N THR A 3 -6.02 11.48 -12.41
CA THR A 3 -5.94 12.68 -13.27
C THR A 3 -6.43 13.92 -12.53
N THR A 4 -7.44 13.79 -11.67
CA THR A 4 -7.99 14.94 -10.92
C THR A 4 -7.69 14.93 -9.42
N ARG A 5 -7.51 13.74 -8.82
CA ARG A 5 -7.27 13.58 -7.37
C ARG A 5 -5.86 13.09 -7.02
N ALA A 6 -4.97 13.00 -8.00
CA ALA A 6 -3.63 12.46 -7.83
C ALA A 6 -2.87 13.13 -6.68
N GLU A 7 -2.84 14.45 -6.69
CA GLU A 7 -2.12 15.27 -5.70
C GLU A 7 -2.71 15.10 -4.30
N HIS A 8 -4.04 15.20 -4.17
CA HIS A 8 -4.71 15.00 -2.88
C HIS A 8 -4.47 13.60 -2.30
N VAL A 9 -4.58 12.55 -3.14
CA VAL A 9 -4.36 11.17 -2.71
C VAL A 9 -2.89 10.94 -2.34
N TYR A 10 -1.98 11.55 -3.09
CA TYR A 10 -0.55 11.50 -2.82
C TYR A 10 -0.23 12.13 -1.46
N GLU A 11 -0.60 13.39 -1.25
CA GLU A 11 -0.27 14.13 -0.02
C GLU A 11 -0.97 13.57 1.22
N THR A 12 -2.24 13.16 1.08
CA THR A 12 -3.06 12.78 2.23
C THR A 12 -2.79 11.36 2.71
N TYR A 13 -2.49 10.44 1.78
CA TYR A 13 -2.43 9.01 2.09
C TYR A 13 -1.10 8.38 1.74
N TRP A 14 -0.53 8.65 0.56
CA TRP A 14 0.71 7.98 0.14
C TRP A 14 1.94 8.55 0.84
N LEU A 15 2.09 9.87 0.88
CA LEU A 15 3.27 10.52 1.46
C LEU A 15 3.47 10.15 2.94
N PRO A 16 2.44 10.13 3.81
CA PRO A 16 2.59 9.64 5.19
C PRO A 16 3.07 8.19 5.27
N VAL A 17 2.61 7.30 4.38
CA VAL A 17 3.10 5.91 4.32
C VAL A 17 4.58 5.89 3.97
N GLN A 18 4.96 6.61 2.91
CA GLN A 18 6.33 6.69 2.40
C GLN A 18 7.30 7.26 3.44
N ASP A 19 6.89 8.27 4.20
CA ASP A 19 7.72 8.88 5.26
C ASP A 19 7.79 8.01 6.52
N SER A 20 6.79 7.16 6.74
CA SER A 20 6.69 6.34 7.96
C SER A 20 7.41 4.99 7.88
N LEU A 21 7.77 4.52 6.68
CA LEU A 21 8.34 3.18 6.43
C LEU A 21 9.56 3.29 5.53
N SER A 22 10.58 2.47 5.79
CA SER A 22 11.66 2.25 4.83
C SER A 22 11.16 1.54 3.57
N ASN A 23 11.93 1.57 2.48
CA ASN A 23 11.56 0.89 1.23
C ASN A 23 11.30 -0.61 1.43
N ASP A 24 12.10 -1.28 2.27
CA ASP A 24 11.94 -2.71 2.55
C ASP A 24 10.67 -3.01 3.36
N GLU A 25 10.30 -2.13 4.29
CA GLU A 25 9.06 -2.24 5.07
C GLU A 25 7.83 -1.92 4.20
N LEU A 26 7.96 -0.95 3.29
CA LEU A 26 6.92 -0.63 2.32
C LEU A 26 6.68 -1.80 1.37
N GLU A 27 7.74 -2.44 0.86
CA GLU A 27 7.62 -3.64 0.01
C GLU A 27 6.94 -4.78 0.77
N GLN A 28 7.30 -5.00 2.04
CA GLN A 28 6.67 -6.00 2.90
C GLN A 28 5.18 -5.71 3.14
N LEU A 29 4.81 -4.44 3.40
CA LEU A 29 3.42 -4.04 3.56
C LEU A 29 2.62 -4.28 2.28
N MET A 30 3.17 -3.92 1.11
CA MET A 30 2.50 -4.15 -0.16
C MET A 30 2.36 -5.64 -0.49
N TRP A 31 3.33 -6.48 -0.10
CA TRP A 31 3.23 -7.93 -0.22
C TRP A 31 2.15 -8.51 0.70
N LEU A 32 2.10 -8.09 1.97
CA LEU A 32 1.05 -8.50 2.92
C LEU A 32 -0.34 -8.19 2.37
N GLN A 33 -0.52 -7.03 1.74
CA GLN A 33 -1.79 -6.66 1.14
C GLN A 33 -2.22 -7.62 0.01
N LEU A 34 -1.28 -8.09 -0.81
CA LEU A 34 -1.58 -9.08 -1.85
C LEU A 34 -1.98 -10.44 -1.26
N VAL A 35 -1.33 -10.85 -0.16
CA VAL A 35 -1.69 -12.08 0.56
C VAL A 35 -3.09 -11.95 1.18
N LEU A 36 -3.41 -10.80 1.78
CA LEU A 36 -4.73 -10.51 2.35
C LEU A 36 -5.84 -10.47 1.29
N ASP A 37 -5.52 -9.99 0.08
CA ASP A 37 -6.44 -9.99 -1.07
C ASP A 37 -6.65 -11.39 -1.68
N GLY A 38 -6.04 -12.43 -1.11
CA GLY A 38 -6.33 -13.84 -1.39
C GLY A 38 -5.36 -14.53 -2.35
N ASP A 39 -4.22 -13.92 -2.66
CA ASP A 39 -3.16 -14.54 -3.47
C ASP A 39 -2.05 -15.09 -2.55
N ASP A 40 -2.27 -16.31 -2.04
CA ASP A 40 -1.37 -17.00 -1.10
C ASP A 40 -0.07 -17.51 -1.74
N ARG A 41 0.08 -17.33 -3.06
CA ARG A 41 1.24 -17.79 -3.86
C ARG A 41 2.16 -16.67 -4.33
N VAL A 42 1.87 -15.41 -3.98
CA VAL A 42 2.65 -14.26 -4.41
C VAL A 42 4.03 -14.28 -3.77
N ARG A 43 5.08 -14.35 -4.59
CA ARG A 43 6.44 -14.09 -4.13
C ARG A 43 6.70 -12.59 -4.20
N ARG A 44 7.63 -12.07 -3.38
CA ARG A 44 8.05 -10.65 -3.45
C ARG A 44 8.40 -10.19 -4.88
N GLN A 45 9.05 -11.05 -5.66
CA GLN A 45 9.35 -10.81 -7.08
C GLN A 45 8.11 -10.61 -7.97
N ASP A 46 6.96 -11.18 -7.59
CA ASP A 46 5.70 -11.09 -8.34
C ASP A 46 4.90 -9.84 -7.94
N LEU A 47 5.32 -9.12 -6.90
CA LEU A 47 4.67 -7.89 -6.40
C LEU A 47 4.53 -6.85 -7.52
N TYR A 48 5.62 -6.56 -8.22
CA TYR A 48 5.61 -5.56 -9.30
C TYR A 48 4.63 -5.94 -10.42
N ALA A 49 4.59 -7.21 -10.82
CA ALA A 49 3.69 -7.71 -11.85
C ALA A 49 2.21 -7.69 -11.39
N ALA A 50 1.95 -8.03 -10.13
CA ALA A 50 0.61 -8.00 -9.55
C ALA A 50 0.06 -6.56 -9.43
N GLN A 51 0.90 -5.62 -8.98
CA GLN A 51 0.56 -4.20 -8.91
C GLN A 51 0.29 -3.63 -10.31
N GLN A 52 1.15 -3.95 -11.27
CA GLN A 52 0.98 -3.53 -12.65
C GLN A 52 -0.36 -4.04 -13.24
N LYS A 53 -0.65 -5.34 -13.07
CA LYS A 53 -1.91 -5.94 -13.54
C LYS A 53 -3.14 -5.31 -12.90
N ARG A 54 -3.07 -4.93 -11.62
CA ARG A 54 -4.16 -4.26 -10.90
C ARG A 54 -4.42 -2.85 -11.44
N PHE A 55 -3.39 -2.09 -11.79
CA PHE A 55 -3.54 -0.71 -12.27
C PHE A 55 -3.67 -0.55 -13.79
N GLU A 56 -3.28 -1.56 -14.57
CA GLU A 56 -3.44 -1.59 -16.03
C GLU A 56 -4.79 -2.15 -16.49
N GLY A 57 -5.60 -2.66 -15.56
CA GLY A 57 -6.93 -3.16 -15.86
C GLY A 57 -7.84 -2.08 -16.47
N PRO A 58 -8.63 -2.38 -17.52
CA PRO A 58 -9.49 -1.40 -18.19
C PRO A 58 -10.63 -0.84 -17.30
N LYS A 59 -10.81 -1.38 -16.09
CA LYS A 59 -11.81 -0.94 -15.10
C LYS A 59 -11.23 -0.16 -13.92
N THR A 60 -9.90 0.00 -13.84
CA THR A 60 -9.24 0.62 -12.69
C THR A 60 -9.37 2.15 -12.75
N GLY A 61 -10.45 2.65 -12.18
CA GLY A 61 -10.78 4.07 -12.06
C GLY A 61 -10.02 4.78 -10.93
N GLU A 62 -10.12 6.11 -10.89
CA GLU A 62 -9.50 6.93 -9.82
C GLU A 62 -9.91 6.48 -8.41
N ALA A 63 -11.19 6.15 -8.23
CA ALA A 63 -11.74 5.75 -6.94
C ALA A 63 -11.16 4.42 -6.41
N GLU A 64 -10.83 3.47 -7.30
CA GLU A 64 -10.27 2.19 -6.90
C GLU A 64 -8.80 2.34 -6.48
N ILE A 65 -8.05 3.19 -7.18
CA ILE A 65 -6.68 3.56 -6.80
C ILE A 65 -6.68 4.30 -5.45
N GLU A 66 -7.58 5.26 -5.28
CA GLU A 66 -7.73 5.98 -4.01
C GLU A 66 -8.09 5.04 -2.85
N ALA A 67 -9.07 4.14 -3.04
CA ALA A 67 -9.45 3.17 -2.02
C ALA A 67 -8.29 2.26 -1.61
N TYR A 68 -7.49 1.81 -2.59
CA TYR A 68 -6.30 1.00 -2.32
C TYR A 68 -5.26 1.76 -1.50
N ILE A 69 -4.92 2.99 -1.89
CA ILE A 69 -3.92 3.80 -1.17
C ILE A 69 -4.41 4.14 0.24
N ARG A 70 -5.72 4.40 0.42
CA ARG A 70 -6.32 4.62 1.74
C ARG A 70 -6.21 3.40 2.65
N GLU A 71 -6.44 2.21 2.11
CA GLU A 71 -6.30 0.98 2.88
C GLU A 71 -4.84 0.70 3.23
N LEU A 72 -3.92 0.95 2.29
CA LEU A 72 -2.48 0.84 2.54
C LEU A 72 -2.04 1.79 3.67
N HIS A 73 -2.53 3.03 3.66
CA HIS A 73 -2.30 4.00 4.73
C HIS A 73 -2.86 3.54 6.08
N ARG A 74 -4.04 2.91 6.09
CA ARG A 74 -4.60 2.35 7.34
C ARG A 74 -3.74 1.21 7.88
N HIS A 75 -3.23 0.35 7.00
CA HIS A 75 -2.41 -0.79 7.40
C HIS A 75 -0.99 -0.39 7.78
N SER A 76 -0.41 0.65 7.17
CA SER A 76 0.95 1.10 7.51
C SER A 76 1.08 1.49 8.98
N ALA A 77 0.07 2.14 9.55
CA ALA A 77 0.05 2.51 10.96
C ALA A 77 0.08 1.28 11.89
N LEU A 78 -0.69 0.23 11.56
CA LEU A 78 -0.67 -1.02 12.31
C LEU A 78 0.63 -1.79 12.11
N PHE A 79 1.12 -1.83 10.88
CA PHE A 79 2.35 -2.54 10.51
C PHE A 79 3.58 -1.93 11.19
N ARG A 80 3.68 -0.60 11.23
CA ARG A 80 4.76 0.09 11.92
C ARG A 80 4.80 -0.27 13.41
N ARG A 81 3.65 -0.31 14.07
CA ARG A 81 3.53 -0.73 15.48
C ARG A 81 3.97 -2.18 15.69
N LEU A 82 3.64 -3.07 14.75
CA LEU A 82 4.08 -4.47 14.81
C LEU A 82 5.60 -4.63 14.63
N LEU A 83 6.23 -3.79 13.81
CA LEU A 83 7.66 -3.81 13.56
C LEU A 83 8.48 -3.11 14.65
N HIS A 84 7.92 -2.06 15.24
CA HIS A 84 8.56 -1.22 16.25
C HIS A 84 7.73 -1.23 17.54
N PRO A 85 7.55 -2.39 18.19
CA PRO A 85 6.73 -2.49 19.41
C PRO A 85 7.29 -1.65 20.56
N ASP A 86 8.61 -1.39 20.56
CA ASP A 86 9.29 -0.57 21.56
C ASP A 86 8.95 0.93 21.45
N GLU A 87 8.29 1.38 20.38
CA GLU A 87 7.78 2.76 20.22
C GLU A 87 6.41 2.98 20.88
N GLU A 88 5.74 1.92 21.36
CA GLU A 88 4.47 2.05 22.09
C GLU A 88 4.69 2.46 23.56
N PRO A 89 4.02 3.51 24.06
CA PRO A 89 4.10 3.88 25.47
C PRO A 89 3.41 2.82 26.36
N ASP A 90 4.04 2.50 27.50
CA ASP A 90 3.51 1.63 28.56
C ASP A 90 2.13 2.05 29.10
#